data_AF-A0AAW4BL38-F1
#
_entry.id   AF-A0AAW4BL38-F1
#
_cell.length_a   1.000
_cell.length_b   1.000
_cell.length_c   1.000
_cell.angle_alpha   90.00
_cell.angle_beta   90.00
_cell.angle_gamma   90.00
#
_symmetry.space_group_name_H-M   'P 1'
#
loop_
_entity.id
_entity.type
_entity.pdbx_description
1 polymer ?
#
loop_
_entity_poly.entity_id
_entity_poly.type
_entity_poly.pdbx_seq_one_letter_code
_entity_poly.pdbx_strand_id
1 'polypeptide(L)'
;GDLIVHQGCNEQGMAHIAMGFAKQHKRKKIYAVTSSVGPGAANMITAAATATANRIPVLFLPGDIFACRQPDPVLQQVEQYYDASISTNDCFKPVSRYWDRINRPEQLMSAMIHAMRVLTDPADTG
;
A
#
# COMPACT_ATOMS: atom_id res chain seq x y z
N GLY A 1 2.52 -7.30 21.27
CA GLY A 1 1.70 -6.38 20.48
C GLY A 1 0.87 -7.25 19.60
N ASP A 2 -0.41 -7.38 19.90
CA ASP A 2 -1.19 -8.53 19.45
C ASP A 2 -1.99 -8.14 18.21
N LEU A 3 -1.28 -8.07 17.08
CA LEU A 3 -1.90 -7.85 15.77
C LEU A 3 -2.48 -9.18 15.27
N ILE A 4 -3.77 -9.16 14.95
CA ILE A 4 -4.46 -10.29 14.33
C ILE A 4 -4.23 -10.23 12.83
N VAL A 5 -3.70 -11.31 12.26
CA VAL A 5 -3.46 -11.43 10.82
C VAL A 5 -4.62 -12.19 10.18
N HIS A 6 -5.24 -11.59 9.17
CA HIS A 6 -6.23 -12.23 8.33
C HIS A 6 -5.59 -12.62 7.01
N GLN A 7 -5.39 -13.91 6.77
CA GLN A 7 -4.83 -14.41 5.53
C GLN A 7 -5.92 -14.53 4.46
N GLY A 8 -5.71 -13.88 3.31
CA GLY A 8 -6.58 -14.02 2.15
C GLY A 8 -5.97 -14.89 1.06
N CYS A 9 -6.80 -15.29 0.10
CA CYS A 9 -6.38 -16.02 -1.09
C CYS A 9 -6.07 -15.12 -2.29
N ASN A 10 -6.37 -13.82 -2.19
CA ASN A 10 -6.15 -12.81 -3.23
C ASN A 10 -6.02 -11.42 -2.56
N GLU A 11 -4.98 -10.67 -2.93
CA GLU A 11 -4.67 -9.35 -2.37
C GLU A 11 -5.76 -8.31 -2.71
N GLN A 12 -6.33 -8.36 -3.92
CA GLN A 12 -7.45 -7.49 -4.31
C GLN A 12 -8.67 -7.75 -3.43
N GLY A 13 -8.96 -9.02 -3.16
CA GLY A 13 -10.07 -9.43 -2.29
C GLY A 13 -9.89 -8.92 -0.87
N MET A 14 -8.69 -9.07 -0.31
CA MET A 14 -8.36 -8.54 1.02
C MET A 14 -8.44 -7.02 1.10
N ALA A 15 -8.00 -6.33 0.05
CA ALA A 15 -8.10 -4.88 -0.03
C ALA A 15 -9.56 -4.40 -0.04
N HIS A 16 -10.45 -5.08 -0.80
CA HIS A 16 -11.87 -4.78 -0.77
C HIS A 16 -12.54 -5.12 0.58
N ILE A 17 -12.10 -6.19 1.26
CA ILE A 17 -12.55 -6.49 2.63
C ILE A 17 -12.14 -5.37 3.59
N ALA A 18 -10.91 -4.85 3.48
CA ALA A 18 -10.45 -3.72 4.29
C ALA A 18 -11.30 -2.44 4.05
N MET A 19 -11.63 -2.15 2.79
CA MET A 19 -12.55 -1.05 2.45
C MET A 19 -13.95 -1.26 3.06
N GLY A 20 -14.48 -2.49 2.97
CA GLY A 20 -15.76 -2.86 3.56
C GLY A 20 -15.78 -2.69 5.08
N PHE A 21 -14.71 -3.15 5.75
CA PHE A 21 -14.54 -2.98 7.19
C PHE A 21 -14.50 -1.51 7.60
N ALA A 22 -13.74 -0.68 6.89
CA ALA A 22 -13.69 0.76 7.14
C ALA A 22 -15.06 1.41 6.95
N LYS A 23 -15.77 1.07 5.86
CA LYS A 23 -17.15 1.55 5.61
C LYS A 23 -18.11 1.16 6.74
N GLN A 24 -18.12 -0.11 7.13
CA GLN A 24 -19.00 -0.63 8.19
C GLN A 24 -18.76 0.08 9.54
N HIS A 25 -17.51 0.44 9.82
CA HIS A 25 -17.13 1.16 11.03
C HIS A 25 -17.15 2.69 10.88
N LYS A 26 -17.90 3.22 9.89
CA LYS A 26 -18.04 4.66 9.64
C LYS A 26 -16.69 5.38 9.50
N ARG A 27 -15.71 4.71 8.89
CA ARG A 27 -14.33 5.20 8.66
C ARG A 27 -13.53 5.50 9.93
N LYS A 28 -13.95 4.96 11.09
CA LYS A 28 -13.26 5.14 12.39
C LYS A 28 -12.30 4.01 12.74
N LYS A 29 -12.28 2.94 11.94
CA LYS A 29 -11.36 1.81 12.06
C LYS A 29 -10.92 1.41 10.66
N ILE A 30 -9.70 0.92 10.55
CA ILE A 30 -9.11 0.47 9.28
C ILE A 30 -8.37 -0.85 9.50
N TYR A 31 -8.20 -1.59 8.40
CA TYR A 31 -7.17 -2.63 8.32
C TYR A 31 -5.99 -2.10 7.51
N ALA A 32 -4.79 -2.57 7.86
CA ALA A 32 -3.63 -2.47 7.01
C ALA A 32 -3.60 -3.70 6.08
N VAL A 33 -3.32 -3.48 4.80
CA VAL A 33 -3.22 -4.53 3.80
C VAL A 33 -1.78 -4.61 3.33
N THR A 34 -1.15 -5.76 3.50
CA THR A 34 0.25 -6.01 3.13
C THR A 34 0.30 -7.02 2.00
N SER A 35 1.28 -6.86 1.10
CA SER A 35 1.57 -7.80 0.01
C SER A 35 3.08 -7.95 -0.17
N SER A 36 3.49 -8.96 -0.92
CA SER A 36 4.84 -8.99 -1.48
C SER A 36 5.02 -7.89 -2.56
N VAL A 37 6.24 -7.80 -3.08
CA VAL A 37 6.57 -7.01 -4.27
C VAL A 37 6.00 -7.65 -5.55
N GLY A 38 5.89 -6.87 -6.63
CA GLY A 38 5.55 -7.40 -7.95
C GLY A 38 4.04 -7.71 -8.10
N PRO A 39 3.63 -8.91 -8.54
CA PRO A 39 2.23 -9.21 -8.83
C PRO A 39 1.26 -9.01 -7.66
N GLY A 40 1.68 -9.36 -6.43
CA GLY A 40 0.86 -9.17 -5.23
C GLY A 40 0.56 -7.69 -4.96
N ALA A 41 1.56 -6.83 -5.15
CA ALA A 41 1.38 -5.38 -5.08
C ALA A 41 0.46 -4.87 -6.21
N ALA A 42 0.64 -5.37 -7.44
CA ALA A 42 -0.20 -5.00 -8.58
C ALA A 42 -1.68 -5.30 -8.34
N ASN A 43 -2.00 -6.45 -7.74
CA ASN A 43 -3.36 -6.87 -7.45
C ASN A 43 -4.12 -5.89 -6.54
N MET A 44 -3.43 -5.12 -5.70
CA MET A 44 -4.07 -4.15 -4.80
C MET A 44 -4.38 -2.80 -5.48
N ILE A 45 -3.78 -2.49 -6.64
CA ILE A 45 -3.90 -1.18 -7.31
C ILE A 45 -5.37 -0.85 -7.63
N THR A 46 -6.13 -1.81 -8.13
CA THR A 46 -7.56 -1.64 -8.44
C THR A 46 -8.36 -1.25 -7.19
N ALA A 47 -8.04 -1.87 -6.06
CA ALA A 47 -8.69 -1.57 -4.79
C ALA A 47 -8.26 -0.20 -4.25
N ALA A 48 -6.98 0.17 -4.38
CA ALA A 48 -6.48 1.50 -4.03
C ALA A 48 -7.18 2.61 -4.83
N ALA A 49 -7.28 2.45 -6.16
CA ALA A 49 -8.03 3.38 -7.01
C ALA A 49 -9.49 3.51 -6.57
N THR A 50 -10.13 2.39 -6.21
CA THR A 50 -11.51 2.40 -5.73
C THR A 50 -11.63 3.08 -4.36
N ALA A 51 -10.68 2.87 -3.45
CA ALA A 51 -10.63 3.51 -2.14
C ALA A 51 -10.48 5.02 -2.27
N THR A 52 -9.56 5.46 -3.14
CA THR A 52 -9.31 6.87 -3.45
C THR A 52 -10.53 7.54 -4.06
N ALA A 53 -11.16 6.91 -5.05
CA ALA A 53 -12.36 7.46 -5.70
C ALA A 53 -13.52 7.64 -4.72
N ASN A 54 -13.65 6.76 -3.73
CA ASN A 54 -14.77 6.77 -2.77
C ASN A 54 -14.43 7.43 -1.43
N ARG A 55 -13.21 7.98 -1.27
CA ARG A 55 -12.69 8.52 -0.02
C ARG A 55 -12.86 7.55 1.15
N ILE A 56 -12.36 6.33 0.98
CA ILE A 56 -12.39 5.29 2.02
C ILE A 56 -10.96 5.12 2.55
N PRO A 57 -10.73 5.22 3.87
CA PRO A 57 -9.40 5.05 4.42
C PRO A 57 -8.97 3.58 4.38
N VAL A 58 -7.85 3.31 3.71
CA VAL A 58 -7.19 2.00 3.67
C VAL A 58 -5.68 2.23 3.65
N LEU A 59 -4.95 1.52 4.53
CA LEU A 59 -3.49 1.58 4.56
C LEU A 59 -2.91 0.41 3.76
N PHE A 60 -2.20 0.71 2.67
CA PHE A 60 -1.47 -0.30 1.89
C PHE A 60 0.02 -0.30 2.27
N LEU A 61 0.58 -1.48 2.51
CA LEU A 61 1.98 -1.72 2.84
C LEU A 61 2.57 -2.77 1.86
N PRO A 62 2.74 -2.42 0.57
CA PRO A 62 3.36 -3.33 -0.39
C PRO A 62 4.88 -3.45 -0.12
N GLY A 63 5.42 -4.65 -0.24
CA GLY A 63 6.87 -4.85 -0.29
C GLY A 63 7.50 -4.20 -1.52
N ASP A 64 8.72 -3.70 -1.41
CA ASP A 64 9.47 -3.07 -2.52
C ASP A 64 10.84 -3.75 -2.71
N ILE A 65 11.56 -3.33 -3.75
CA ILE A 65 12.92 -3.78 -4.07
C ILE A 65 13.95 -3.28 -3.04
N PHE A 66 15.12 -3.93 -2.98
CA PHE A 66 16.19 -3.48 -2.07
C PHE A 66 16.76 -2.12 -2.48
N ALA A 67 16.88 -1.21 -1.52
CA ALA A 67 17.45 0.12 -1.74
C ALA A 67 18.91 0.10 -2.25
N CYS A 68 19.71 -0.88 -1.81
CA CYS A 68 21.11 -1.01 -2.22
C CYS A 68 21.31 -1.61 -3.62
N ARG A 69 20.27 -2.20 -4.23
CA ARG A 69 20.26 -2.84 -5.57
C ARG A 69 21.32 -3.92 -5.82
N GLN A 70 22.14 -4.24 -4.83
CA GLN A 70 23.15 -5.30 -4.91
C GLN A 70 22.54 -6.71 -5.14
N PRO A 71 21.36 -7.05 -4.59
CA PRO A 71 20.70 -8.33 -4.86
C PRO A 71 19.63 -8.25 -5.98
N ASP A 72 19.71 -7.28 -6.90
CA ASP A 72 18.78 -7.14 -8.02
C ASP A 72 19.02 -8.24 -9.07
N PRO A 73 17.98 -8.88 -9.64
CA PRO A 73 16.55 -8.72 -9.36
C PRO A 73 16.06 -9.55 -8.16
N VAL A 74 15.09 -9.03 -7.40
CA VAL A 74 14.43 -9.82 -6.35
C VAL A 74 13.39 -10.79 -6.93
N LEU A 75 13.15 -11.90 -6.23
CA LEU A 75 12.16 -12.89 -6.64
C LEU A 75 10.77 -12.23 -6.82
N GLN A 76 10.17 -12.43 -8.00
CA GLN A 76 8.90 -11.83 -8.45
C GLN A 76 8.92 -10.32 -8.76
N GLN A 77 10.08 -9.67 -8.80
CA GLN A 77 10.22 -8.31 -9.33
C GLN A 77 9.88 -8.29 -10.82
N VAL A 78 9.07 -7.30 -11.23
CA VAL A 78 8.90 -7.00 -12.66
C VAL A 78 10.12 -6.19 -13.11
N GLU A 79 11.06 -6.85 -13.78
CA GLU A 79 12.30 -6.23 -14.26
C GLU A 79 12.03 -5.10 -15.25
N GLN A 80 12.71 -3.96 -15.05
CA GLN A 80 12.70 -2.82 -15.96
C GLN A 80 14.12 -2.61 -16.49
N TYR A 81 14.45 -3.22 -17.64
CA TYR A 81 15.81 -3.20 -18.21
C TYR A 81 16.35 -1.80 -18.51
N TYR A 82 15.47 -0.80 -18.63
CA TYR A 82 15.79 0.57 -18.99
C TYR A 82 15.87 1.51 -17.78
N ASP A 83 15.33 1.14 -16.61
CA ASP A 83 15.35 1.97 -15.41
C ASP A 83 15.14 1.15 -14.12
N ALA A 84 16.22 0.93 -13.37
CA ALA A 84 16.20 0.20 -12.10
C ALA A 84 15.57 0.98 -10.93
N SER A 85 15.09 2.20 -11.14
CA SER A 85 14.35 2.97 -10.12
C SER A 85 12.84 2.71 -10.15
N ILE A 86 12.33 2.13 -11.23
CA ILE A 86 10.92 1.85 -11.44
C ILE A 86 10.57 0.49 -10.84
N SER A 87 9.52 0.45 -10.02
CA SER A 87 8.93 -0.78 -9.50
C SER A 87 7.42 -0.78 -9.69
N THR A 88 6.80 -1.95 -9.57
CA THR A 88 5.34 -2.09 -9.63
C THR A 88 4.61 -1.18 -8.64
N ASN A 89 5.27 -0.82 -7.53
CA ASN A 89 4.71 0.07 -6.52
C ASN A 89 4.56 1.52 -6.99
N ASP A 90 5.24 1.94 -8.06
CA ASP A 90 5.08 3.27 -8.62
C ASP A 90 3.66 3.50 -9.18
N CYS A 91 2.96 2.42 -9.54
CA CYS A 91 1.57 2.47 -9.97
C CYS A 91 0.58 2.91 -8.87
N PHE A 92 0.98 2.92 -7.58
CA PHE A 92 0.15 3.46 -6.51
C PHE A 92 0.13 4.99 -6.47
N LYS A 93 1.20 5.65 -6.94
CA LYS A 93 1.31 7.13 -6.94
C LYS A 93 0.08 7.85 -7.52
N PRO A 94 -0.48 7.46 -8.68
CA PRO A 94 -1.68 8.12 -9.23
C PRO A 94 -2.98 7.75 -8.54
N VAL A 95 -3.02 6.68 -7.75
CA VAL A 95 -4.24 6.09 -7.17
C VAL A 95 -4.20 6.06 -5.65
N SER A 96 -3.43 6.96 -5.04
CA SER A 96 -3.33 7.10 -3.59
C SER A 96 -3.21 8.57 -3.24
N ARG A 97 -3.86 9.00 -2.15
CA ARG A 97 -3.76 10.40 -1.68
C ARG A 97 -2.42 10.73 -1.05
N TYR A 98 -1.78 9.72 -0.46
CA TYR A 98 -0.42 9.79 0.04
C TYR A 98 0.32 8.52 -0.36
N TRP A 99 1.52 8.69 -0.90
CA TRP A 99 2.43 7.61 -1.26
C TRP A 99 3.84 8.02 -0.89
N ASP A 100 4.60 7.09 -0.32
CA ASP A 100 6.00 7.30 0.04
C ASP A 100 6.79 5.99 -0.10
N ARG A 101 8.07 6.09 -0.47
CA ARG A 101 8.99 4.96 -0.59
C ARG A 101 10.10 5.10 0.44
N ILE A 102 10.11 4.17 1.39
CA ILE A 102 11.08 4.13 2.48
C ILE A 102 12.40 3.55 1.96
N ASN A 103 13.37 4.42 1.70
CA ASN A 103 14.72 4.01 1.30
C ASN A 103 15.68 3.92 2.49
N ARG A 104 15.36 4.63 3.58
CA ARG A 104 16.13 4.65 4.83
C ARG A 104 15.19 4.45 6.03
N PRO A 105 15.57 3.64 7.02
CA PRO A 105 14.68 3.27 8.13
C PRO A 105 14.15 4.47 8.93
N GLU A 106 14.94 5.53 9.08
CA GLU A 106 14.56 6.76 9.77
C GLU A 106 13.41 7.52 9.10
N GLN A 107 13.12 7.28 7.82
CA GLN A 107 11.99 7.90 7.11
C GLN A 107 10.64 7.34 7.59
N LEU A 108 10.62 6.13 8.17
CA LEU A 108 9.41 5.39 8.50
C LEU A 108 8.49 6.17 9.45
N MET A 109 9.05 6.78 10.50
CA MET A 109 8.26 7.51 11.50
C MET A 109 7.57 8.73 10.89
N SER A 110 8.30 9.52 10.10
CA SER A 110 7.74 10.68 9.41
C SER A 110 6.66 10.26 8.40
N ALA A 111 6.93 9.21 7.61
CA ALA A 111 5.98 8.70 6.63
C ALA A 111 4.68 8.20 7.27
N MET A 112 4.75 7.50 8.40
CA MET A 112 3.57 7.01 9.11
C MET A 112 2.72 8.14 9.70
N ILE A 113 3.33 9.22 10.18
CA ILE A 113 2.60 10.40 10.66
C ILE A 113 1.83 11.06 9.51
N HIS A 114 2.46 11.22 8.35
CA HIS A 114 1.80 11.76 7.16
C HIS A 114 0.67 10.85 6.66
N ALA A 115 0.89 9.53 6.62
CA ALA A 115 -0.12 8.56 6.25
C ALA A 115 -1.35 8.64 7.17
N MET A 116 -1.14 8.70 8.49
CA MET A 116 -2.24 8.81 9.47
C MET A 116 -3.02 10.13 9.33
N ARG A 117 -2.34 11.23 9.02
CA ARG A 117 -3.02 12.51 8.74
C ARG A 117 -4.00 12.38 7.58
N VAL A 118 -3.60 11.74 6.49
CA VAL A 118 -4.46 11.55 5.31
C VAL A 118 -5.57 10.54 5.58
N LEU A 119 -5.28 9.44 6.27
CA LEU A 119 -6.28 8.41 6.59
C LEU A 119 -7.37 8.88 7.56
N THR A 120 -7.06 9.86 8.42
CA THR A 120 -8.01 10.37 9.42
C THR A 120 -8.80 11.57 8.93
N ASP A 121 -8.40 12.20 7.83
CA ASP A 121 -9.12 13.34 7.23
C ASP A 121 -10.23 12.85 6.27
N PRO A 122 -11.53 13.09 6.55
CA PRO A 122 -12.61 12.67 5.66
C PRO A 122 -12.60 13.31 4.26
N ALA A 123 -11.95 14.46 4.09
CA ALA A 123 -11.86 15.17 2.82
C ALA A 123 -10.72 14.62 1.96
N ASP A 124 -9.57 14.37 2.59
CA ASP A 124 -8.34 13.95 1.92
C ASP A 124 -8.08 12.44 1.95
N THR A 125 -8.85 11.67 2.72
CA THR A 125 -8.71 10.21 2.75
C THR A 125 -8.98 9.59 1.39
N GLY A 126 -8.25 8.52 1.09
CA GLY A 126 -8.43 7.77 -0.15
C GLY A 126 -7.17 7.08 -0.62
#